data_AF-A0A7S2GLB4-F1
#
_entry.id   AF-A0A7S2GLB4-F1
#
_cell.length_a   1.000
_cell.length_b   1.000
_cell.length_c   1.000
_cell.angle_alpha   90.00
_cell.angle_beta   90.00
_cell.angle_gamma   90.00
#
_symmetry.space_group_name_H-M   'P 1'
#
loop_
_entity.id
_entity.type
_entity.pdbx_description
1 polymer ?
#
loop_
_entity_poly.entity_id
_entity_poly.type
_entity_poly.pdbx_seq_one_letter_code
_entity_poly.pdbx_strand_id
1 'polypeptide(L)'
;STSPRGRGSILDPFSMSPRVPRPASDPESRRPCSRELLFDLPEKLLQGVTLAQALSGFGSHWLSLDSLGVPANLSQQVSEYDAFLSHDWATNRLVKMLALHLHFNGAPAAVASLLVGLVVGLMEGRGWFLWPTVTELLVVRGETMELRAAFWS
;
A
#
# COMPACT_ATOMS: atom_id res chain seq x y z
N SER A 1 -28.58 68.82 -30.88
CA SER A 1 -28.65 67.44 -31.34
C SER A 1 -27.51 66.66 -30.68
N THR A 2 -27.86 65.66 -29.87
CA THR A 2 -27.06 64.51 -29.36
C THR A 2 -25.77 64.77 -28.58
N SER A 3 -25.39 64.07 -27.50
CA SER A 3 -25.94 63.04 -26.61
C SER A 3 -24.79 62.70 -25.63
N PRO A 4 -25.01 62.39 -24.34
CA PRO A 4 -23.93 62.03 -23.42
C PRO A 4 -23.51 60.56 -23.57
N ARG A 5 -22.20 60.29 -23.66
CA ARG A 5 -21.64 58.93 -23.63
C ARG A 5 -21.51 58.43 -22.19
N GLY A 6 -22.37 57.49 -21.84
CA GLY A 6 -22.17 56.61 -20.68
C GLY A 6 -20.98 55.67 -20.88
N ARG A 7 -20.29 55.35 -19.78
CA ARG A 7 -19.36 54.21 -19.73
C ARG A 7 -19.65 53.43 -18.46
N GLY A 8 -20.03 52.17 -18.69
CA GLY A 8 -20.69 51.29 -17.74
C GLY A 8 -19.87 50.96 -16.50
N SER A 9 -20.63 50.78 -15.42
CA SER A 9 -20.25 50.10 -14.19
C SER A 9 -19.82 48.66 -14.49
N ILE A 10 -18.65 48.33 -13.94
CA ILE A 10 -18.11 46.97 -13.80
C ILE A 10 -19.10 46.17 -12.94
N LEU A 11 -19.73 45.16 -13.52
CA LEU A 11 -20.49 44.15 -12.80
C LEU A 11 -19.56 42.97 -12.55
N ASP A 12 -19.33 42.70 -11.26
CA ASP A 12 -18.55 41.56 -10.77
C ASP A 12 -19.15 40.22 -11.24
N PRO A 13 -18.35 39.29 -11.79
CA PRO A 13 -18.82 37.96 -12.19
C PRO A 13 -18.92 36.95 -11.02
N PHE A 14 -18.74 37.37 -9.77
CA PHE A 14 -18.94 36.48 -8.61
C PHE A 14 -20.42 36.42 -8.20
N SER A 15 -21.24 35.97 -9.16
CA SER A 15 -22.60 35.51 -8.94
C SER A 15 -22.59 34.32 -7.98
N MET A 16 -23.31 34.51 -6.87
CA MET A 16 -23.54 33.55 -5.79
C MET A 16 -23.87 32.15 -6.33
N SER A 17 -23.00 31.19 -6.02
CA SER A 17 -23.43 29.79 -6.00
C SER A 17 -24.48 29.62 -4.90
N PRO A 18 -25.66 29.05 -5.20
CA PRO A 18 -26.67 28.77 -4.18
C PRO A 18 -26.08 27.81 -3.15
N ARG A 19 -26.05 28.22 -1.88
CA ARG A 19 -25.71 27.33 -0.77
C ARG A 19 -26.77 26.25 -0.71
N VAL A 20 -26.44 25.05 -1.17
CA VAL A 20 -27.22 23.85 -0.90
C VAL A 20 -27.35 23.73 0.62
N PRO A 21 -28.57 23.70 1.18
CA PRO A 21 -28.76 23.49 2.61
C PRO A 21 -28.14 22.14 2.99
N ARG A 22 -27.18 22.13 3.93
CA ARG A 22 -26.71 20.88 4.52
C ARG A 22 -27.91 20.25 5.24
N PRO A 23 -28.35 19.02 4.87
CA PRO A 23 -29.30 18.30 5.68
C PRO A 23 -28.72 18.13 7.08
N ALA A 24 -29.55 18.38 8.09
CA ALA A 24 -29.19 18.23 9.49
C ALA A 24 -28.61 16.84 9.71
N SER A 25 -27.45 16.78 10.37
CA SER A 25 -26.77 15.55 10.73
C SER A 25 -27.68 14.70 11.61
N ASP A 26 -28.27 13.65 11.04
CA ASP A 26 -29.02 12.64 11.76
C ASP A 26 -28.09 11.93 12.77
N PRO A 27 -28.41 11.92 14.07
CA PRO A 27 -27.58 11.27 15.10
C PRO A 27 -27.62 9.73 15.05
N GLU A 28 -28.36 9.13 14.11
CA GLU A 28 -28.61 7.68 14.05
C GLU A 28 -27.76 6.91 13.03
N SER A 29 -26.73 7.55 12.44
CA SER A 29 -25.85 6.93 11.43
C SER A 29 -24.65 6.18 12.03
N ARG A 30 -24.87 5.33 13.04
CA ARG A 30 -23.86 4.35 13.52
C ARG A 30 -24.25 2.91 13.16
N ARG A 31 -24.81 2.70 11.97
CA ARG A 31 -24.87 1.35 11.41
C ARG A 31 -23.50 1.03 10.80
N PRO A 32 -22.86 -0.11 11.13
CA PRO A 32 -21.70 -0.57 10.40
C PRO A 32 -22.12 -0.73 8.94
N CYS A 33 -21.62 0.16 8.09
CA CYS A 33 -21.94 0.22 6.68
C CYS A 33 -21.15 -0.87 5.96
N SER A 34 -21.40 -2.14 6.27
CA SER A 34 -21.06 -3.24 5.39
C SER A 34 -22.13 -3.29 4.31
N ARG A 35 -22.06 -2.34 3.37
CA ARG A 35 -22.77 -2.45 2.10
C ARG A 35 -22.04 -3.50 1.28
N GLU A 36 -22.43 -4.76 1.47
CA GLU A 36 -22.17 -5.77 0.45
C GLU A 36 -22.87 -5.31 -0.83
N LEU A 37 -22.06 -4.85 -1.77
CA LEU A 37 -22.51 -4.54 -3.12
C LEU A 37 -22.81 -5.88 -3.80
N LEU A 38 -23.99 -6.43 -3.52
CA LEU A 38 -24.58 -7.56 -4.21
C LEU A 38 -24.89 -7.12 -5.65
N PHE A 39 -23.86 -7.17 -6.50
CA PHE A 39 -24.04 -7.08 -7.93
C PHE A 39 -24.27 -8.49 -8.46
N ASP A 40 -25.46 -8.72 -8.99
CA ASP A 40 -25.80 -9.91 -9.76
C ASP A 40 -25.14 -9.78 -11.15
N LEU A 41 -23.80 -9.84 -11.16
CA LEU A 41 -23.02 -9.85 -12.39
C LEU A 41 -22.95 -11.30 -12.90
N PRO A 42 -23.18 -11.54 -14.21
CA PRO A 42 -22.98 -12.86 -14.77
C PRO A 42 -21.56 -13.35 -14.45
N GLU A 43 -21.42 -14.53 -13.85
CA GLU A 43 -20.11 -15.11 -13.44
C GLU A 43 -19.10 -15.18 -14.60
N LYS A 44 -19.58 -15.13 -15.85
CA LYS A 44 -18.78 -15.08 -17.08
C LYS A 44 -18.05 -13.76 -17.31
N LEU A 45 -18.44 -12.69 -16.61
CA LEU A 45 -17.84 -11.36 -16.71
C LEU A 45 -16.81 -11.10 -15.60
N LEU A 46 -16.82 -11.89 -14.51
CA LEU A 46 -15.81 -11.76 -13.48
C LEU A 46 -14.48 -12.32 -13.98
N GLN A 47 -13.49 -11.42 -14.06
CA GLN A 47 -12.11 -11.78 -14.38
C GLN A 47 -11.19 -11.27 -13.28
N GLY A 48 -10.35 -12.15 -12.76
CA GLY A 48 -9.38 -11.84 -11.70
C GLY A 48 -7.98 -12.25 -12.08
N VAL A 49 -7.04 -11.89 -11.22
CA VAL A 49 -5.63 -12.31 -11.34
C VAL A 49 -5.17 -12.79 -9.98
N THR A 50 -4.39 -13.88 -9.95
CA THR A 50 -3.81 -14.33 -8.68
C THR A 50 -2.77 -13.33 -8.19
N LEU A 51 -2.61 -13.20 -6.87
CA LEU A 51 -1.58 -12.32 -6.30
C LEU A 51 -0.18 -12.66 -6.80
N ALA A 52 0.13 -13.95 -6.96
CA ALA A 52 1.42 -14.42 -7.48
C ALA A 52 1.67 -13.92 -8.91
N GLN A 53 0.66 -13.97 -9.79
CA GLN A 53 0.75 -13.42 -11.13
C GLN A 53 0.83 -11.89 -11.12
N ALA A 54 0.06 -11.22 -10.24
CA ALA A 54 0.09 -9.76 -10.06
C ALA A 54 1.44 -9.24 -9.54
N LEU A 55 2.22 -10.07 -8.83
CA LEU A 55 3.57 -9.73 -8.37
C LEU A 55 4.68 -10.29 -9.29
N SER A 56 4.32 -11.12 -10.27
CA SER A 56 5.29 -11.72 -11.18
C SER A 56 6.03 -10.67 -12.02
N GLY A 57 7.29 -10.98 -12.35
CA GLY A 57 8.14 -10.09 -13.13
C GLY A 57 8.27 -8.69 -12.55
N PHE A 58 8.24 -8.55 -11.21
CA PHE A 58 8.34 -7.28 -10.48
C PHE A 58 7.32 -6.22 -10.93
N GLY A 59 6.10 -6.65 -11.26
CA GLY A 59 5.04 -5.73 -11.72
C GLY A 59 5.33 -5.11 -13.09
N SER A 60 6.14 -5.79 -13.93
CA SER A 60 6.44 -5.36 -15.30
C SER A 60 5.18 -5.13 -16.15
N HIS A 61 4.12 -5.89 -15.92
CA HIS A 61 2.84 -5.73 -16.62
C HIS A 61 2.10 -4.43 -16.27
N TRP A 62 2.47 -3.72 -15.19
CA TRP A 62 1.91 -2.39 -14.89
C TRP A 62 2.56 -1.26 -15.71
N LEU A 63 3.63 -1.55 -16.47
CA LEU A 63 4.29 -0.57 -17.35
C LEU A 63 3.67 -0.48 -18.74
N SER A 64 2.97 -1.53 -19.17
CA SER A 64 2.37 -1.62 -20.50
C SER A 64 1.08 -0.81 -20.56
N LEU A 65 1.22 0.51 -20.56
CA LEU A 65 0.14 1.49 -20.71
C LEU A 65 -0.45 1.54 -22.13
N ASP A 66 0.25 0.99 -23.14
CA ASP A 66 -0.15 1.12 -24.56
C ASP A 66 -1.07 -0.01 -25.07
N SER A 67 -1.19 -1.12 -24.35
CA SER A 67 -2.19 -2.13 -24.69
C SER A 67 -3.46 -1.85 -23.89
N LEU A 68 -4.45 -1.25 -24.55
CA LEU A 68 -5.84 -1.04 -24.10
C LEU A 68 -6.59 -2.30 -23.59
N GLY A 69 -5.90 -3.43 -23.42
CA GLY A 69 -6.40 -4.62 -22.77
C GLY A 69 -5.34 -5.17 -21.83
N VAL A 70 -5.76 -5.54 -20.62
CA VAL A 70 -5.04 -6.53 -19.82
C VAL A 70 -4.73 -7.71 -20.76
N PRO A 71 -3.50 -8.22 -20.83
CA PRO A 71 -3.22 -9.38 -21.66
C PRO A 71 -4.23 -10.46 -21.28
N ALA A 72 -5.02 -10.96 -22.24
CA ALA A 72 -6.08 -11.94 -21.99
C ALA A 72 -5.57 -13.21 -21.28
N ASN A 73 -4.24 -13.37 -21.22
CA ASN A 73 -3.52 -14.47 -20.62
C ASN A 73 -3.29 -14.28 -19.10
N LEU A 74 -3.44 -13.06 -18.58
CA LEU A 74 -3.23 -12.73 -17.15
C LEU A 74 -4.54 -12.78 -16.36
N SER A 75 -5.66 -12.50 -17.02
CA SER A 75 -6.97 -12.55 -16.39
C SER A 75 -7.56 -13.94 -16.53
N GLN A 76 -8.01 -14.51 -15.41
CA GLN A 76 -8.70 -15.79 -15.36
C GLN A 76 -10.12 -15.56 -14.84
N GLN A 77 -11.06 -16.40 -15.27
CA GLN A 77 -12.41 -16.35 -14.74
C GLN A 77 -12.40 -16.79 -13.27
N VAL A 78 -13.00 -15.99 -12.40
CA VAL A 78 -13.08 -16.26 -10.96
C VAL A 78 -14.52 -16.12 -10.49
N SER A 79 -14.92 -16.92 -9.50
CA SER A 79 -16.25 -16.83 -8.88
C SER A 79 -16.34 -15.69 -7.88
N GLU A 80 -15.21 -15.32 -7.27
CA GLU A 80 -15.13 -14.33 -6.20
C GLU A 80 -13.79 -13.59 -6.20
N TYR A 81 -13.75 -12.45 -5.51
CA TYR A 81 -12.53 -11.68 -5.26
C TYR A 81 -12.28 -11.56 -3.76
N ASP A 82 -11.09 -11.94 -3.31
CA ASP A 82 -10.68 -11.71 -1.93
C ASP A 82 -10.40 -10.22 -1.66
N ALA A 83 -9.86 -9.52 -2.66
CA ALA A 83 -9.46 -8.13 -2.55
C ALA A 83 -9.63 -7.38 -3.87
N PHE A 84 -10.12 -6.16 -3.78
CA PHE A 84 -10.22 -5.24 -4.92
C PHE A 84 -9.06 -4.23 -4.88
N LEU A 85 -8.27 -4.21 -5.95
CA LEU A 85 -7.20 -3.24 -6.13
C LEU A 85 -7.68 -2.10 -7.04
N SER A 86 -7.95 -0.93 -6.46
CA SER A 86 -8.30 0.25 -7.26
C SER A 86 -7.08 0.69 -8.08
N HIS A 87 -7.24 0.74 -9.40
CA HIS A 87 -6.16 1.09 -10.29
C HIS A 87 -5.94 2.61 -10.30
N ASP A 88 -5.04 3.11 -9.46
CA ASP A 88 -4.49 4.46 -9.63
C ASP A 88 -3.29 4.43 -10.58
N TRP A 89 -3.47 4.91 -11.81
CA TRP A 89 -2.42 4.91 -12.85
C TRP A 89 -1.26 5.86 -12.53
N ALA A 90 -1.43 6.83 -11.62
CA ALA A 90 -0.38 7.79 -11.27
C ALA A 90 0.67 7.22 -10.31
N THR A 91 0.31 6.22 -9.50
CA THR A 91 1.22 5.65 -8.50
C THR A 91 2.28 4.74 -9.14
N ASN A 92 3.55 4.93 -8.73
CA ASN A 92 4.69 4.13 -9.19
C ASN A 92 4.49 2.63 -8.91
N ARG A 93 4.83 1.78 -9.89
CA ARG A 93 4.75 0.32 -9.81
C ARG A 93 5.41 -0.26 -8.56
N LEU A 94 6.56 0.25 -8.15
CA LEU A 94 7.29 -0.29 -7.00
C LEU A 94 6.53 -0.07 -5.70
N VAL A 95 5.87 1.09 -5.58
CA VAL A 95 5.04 1.41 -4.41
C VAL A 95 3.85 0.46 -4.34
N LYS A 96 3.18 0.20 -5.48
CA LYS A 96 2.08 -0.78 -5.54
C LYS A 96 2.54 -2.19 -5.17
N MET A 97 3.69 -2.62 -5.70
CA MET A 97 4.26 -3.94 -5.42
C MET A 97 4.58 -4.08 -3.93
N LEU A 98 5.29 -3.11 -3.35
CA LEU A 98 5.64 -3.10 -1.94
C LEU A 98 4.40 -3.06 -1.04
N ALA A 99 3.39 -2.27 -1.41
CA ALA A 99 2.13 -2.23 -0.68
C ALA A 99 1.40 -3.58 -0.70
N LEU A 100 1.29 -4.22 -1.86
CA LEU A 100 0.70 -5.56 -2.00
C LEU A 100 1.50 -6.61 -1.22
N HIS A 101 2.83 -6.58 -1.31
CA HIS A 101 3.68 -7.51 -0.61
C HIS A 101 3.56 -7.32 0.91
N LEU A 102 3.57 -6.08 1.40
CA LEU A 102 3.40 -5.79 2.82
C LEU A 102 1.99 -6.15 3.31
N HIS A 103 0.95 -5.90 2.52
CA HIS A 103 -0.42 -6.19 2.91
C HIS A 103 -0.69 -7.68 3.02
N PHE A 104 -0.31 -8.46 2.00
CA PHE A 104 -0.59 -9.90 1.96
C PHE A 104 0.47 -10.76 2.65
N ASN A 105 1.74 -10.31 2.69
CA ASN A 105 2.84 -11.07 3.29
C ASN A 105 3.34 -10.48 4.63
N GLY A 106 2.89 -9.29 5.05
CA GLY A 106 3.41 -8.63 6.25
C GLY A 106 3.13 -9.38 7.54
N ALA A 107 1.89 -9.85 7.74
CA ALA A 107 1.54 -10.64 8.92
C ALA A 107 2.32 -11.97 9.02
N PRO A 108 2.34 -12.85 7.99
CA PRO A 108 3.13 -14.06 8.05
C PRO A 108 4.64 -13.78 8.17
N ALA A 109 5.17 -12.73 7.53
CA ALA A 109 6.56 -12.34 7.68
C ALA A 109 6.89 -11.87 9.11
N ALA A 110 6.00 -11.15 9.78
CA ALA A 110 6.17 -10.74 11.17
C ALA A 110 6.19 -11.94 12.12
N VAL A 111 5.26 -12.88 11.93
CA VAL A 111 5.21 -14.12 12.72
C VAL A 111 6.46 -14.96 12.48
N ALA A 112 6.89 -15.14 11.23
CA ALA A 112 8.11 -15.86 10.89
C ALA A 112 9.35 -15.19 11.52
N SER A 113 9.44 -13.86 11.44
CA SER A 113 10.55 -13.10 12.05
C SER A 113 10.58 -13.25 13.58
N LEU A 114 9.41 -13.22 14.23
CA LEU A 114 9.30 -13.46 15.66
C LEU A 114 9.74 -14.88 16.04
N LEU A 115 9.30 -15.90 15.29
CA LEU A 115 9.68 -17.29 15.53
C LEU A 115 11.19 -17.50 15.35
N VAL A 116 11.77 -16.94 14.28
CA VAL A 116 13.21 -16.97 14.06
C VAL A 116 13.93 -16.27 15.21
N GLY A 117 13.49 -15.08 15.62
CA GLY A 117 14.08 -14.37 16.76
C GLY A 117 14.01 -15.16 18.07
N LEU A 118 12.90 -15.84 18.35
CA LEU A 118 12.76 -16.72 19.52
C LEU A 118 13.70 -17.92 19.45
N VAL A 119 13.80 -18.57 18.29
CA VAL A 119 14.71 -19.69 18.08
C VAL A 119 16.15 -19.25 18.27
N VAL A 120 16.56 -18.15 17.64
CA VAL A 120 17.89 -17.57 17.77
C VAL A 120 18.18 -17.23 19.24
N GLY A 121 17.27 -16.53 19.93
CA GLY A 121 17.44 -16.18 21.34
C GLY A 121 17.52 -17.39 22.27
N LEU A 122 16.76 -18.46 22.00
CA LEU A 122 16.86 -19.71 22.76
C LEU A 122 18.16 -20.45 22.50
N MET A 123 18.68 -20.41 21.27
CA MET A 123 19.97 -20.99 20.92
C MET A 123 21.13 -20.24 21.58
N GLU A 124 21.08 -18.91 21.61
CA GLU A 124 22.06 -18.06 22.31
C GLU A 124 22.01 -18.27 23.82
N GLY A 125 20.82 -18.30 24.42
CA GLY A 125 20.64 -18.53 25.86
C GLY A 125 21.12 -19.91 26.33
N ARG A 126 21.17 -20.90 25.44
CA ARG A 126 21.71 -22.24 25.72
C ARG A 126 23.20 -22.40 25.36
N GLY A 127 23.84 -21.36 24.80
CA GLY A 127 25.21 -21.44 24.32
C GLY A 127 25.39 -22.43 23.15
N TRP A 128 24.31 -22.77 22.45
CA TRP A 128 24.35 -23.65 21.27
C TRP A 128 24.89 -22.92 20.04
N PHE A 129 24.82 -21.59 20.06
CA PHE A 129 25.38 -20.75 19.01
C PHE A 129 26.69 -20.12 19.50
N LEU A 130 27.83 -20.68 19.07
CA LEU A 130 29.13 -20.03 19.15
C LEU A 130 29.24 -19.09 17.95
N TRP A 131 28.68 -17.88 18.06
CA TRP A 131 29.05 -16.82 17.13
C TRP A 131 30.57 -16.67 17.21
N PRO A 132 31.31 -16.56 16.09
CA PRO A 132 32.69 -16.13 16.14
C PRO A 132 32.70 -14.69 16.65
N THR A 133 32.71 -14.53 17.98
CA THR A 133 32.92 -13.24 18.61
C THR A 133 34.36 -12.89 18.36
N VAL A 134 34.60 -11.97 17.43
CA VAL A 134 35.90 -11.34 17.32
C VAL A 134 35.99 -10.36 18.49
N THR A 135 36.66 -10.77 19.56
CA THR A 135 37.07 -9.88 20.62
C THR A 135 38.34 -9.18 20.19
N GLU A 136 38.23 -7.95 19.71
CA GLU A 136 39.40 -7.08 19.60
C GLU A 136 39.60 -6.35 20.94
N LEU A 137 40.81 -6.48 21.50
CA LEU A 137 41.24 -5.70 22.65
C LEU A 137 41.69 -4.33 22.15
N LEU A 138 40.88 -3.31 22.41
CA LEU A 138 41.26 -1.93 22.11
C LEU A 138 41.82 -1.29 23.38
N VAL A 139 43.07 -0.83 23.32
CA VAL A 139 43.68 -0.05 24.42
C VAL A 139 43.43 1.42 24.14
N VAL A 140 42.59 2.06 24.96
CA VAL A 140 42.32 3.50 24.87
C VAL A 140 42.82 4.15 26.17
N ARG A 141 43.83 5.02 26.06
CA ARG A 141 44.43 5.75 27.21
C ARG A 141 44.98 4.86 28.33
N GLY A 142 45.49 3.67 28.00
CA GLY A 142 46.07 2.74 28.98
C GLY A 142 45.05 1.87 29.70
N GLU A 143 43.75 2.05 29.43
CA GLU A 143 42.71 1.11 29.85
C GLU A 143 42.41 0.14 28.71
N THR A 144 42.28 -1.14 29.05
CA THR A 144 41.90 -2.20 28.12
C THR A 144 40.38 -2.27 28.06
N MET A 145 39.81 -2.06 26.87
CA MET A 145 38.39 -2.26 26.63
C MET A 145 38.18 -3.47 25.73
N GLU A 146 37.31 -4.38 26.16
CA GLU A 146 36.90 -5.55 25.38
C GLU A 146 35.75 -5.15 24.46
N LEU A 147 36.05 -4.97 23.17
CA LEU A 147 35.03 -4.75 22.15
C LEU A 147 34.49 -6.10 21.67
N ARG A 148 33.26 -6.41 22.04
CA ARG A 148 32.52 -7.56 21.50
C ARG A 148 31.69 -7.12 20.31
N ALA A 149 32.17 -7.43 19.11
CA ALA A 149 31.37 -7.29 17.90
C ALA A 149 30.85 -8.66 17.47
N ALA A 150 29.53 -8.78 17.32
CA ALA A 150 28.89 -9.91 16.65
C ALA A 150 28.48 -9.43 15.25
N PHE A 151 29.04 -10.06 14.21
CA PHE A 151 28.71 -9.74 12.82
C PHE A 151 27.63 -10.71 12.29
N TRP A 152 26.66 -10.17 11.57
CA TRP A 152 25.80 -10.93 10.65
C TRP A 152 26.50 -10.94 9.28
N SER A 153 26.88 -12.11 8.77
CA SER A 153 27.36 -12.29 7.39
C SER A 153 26.37 -13.08 6.57
#